data_AF-A0A538DXQ3-F1
#
_entry.id   AF-A0A538DXQ3-F1
#
_cell.length_a   1.000
_cell.length_b   1.000
_cell.length_c   1.000
_cell.angle_alpha   90.00
_cell.angle_beta   90.00
_cell.angle_gamma   90.00
#
_symmetry.space_group_name_H-M   'P 1'
#
loop_
_entity.id
_entity.type
_entity.pdbx_description
1 polymer ?
#
loop_
_entity_poly.entity_id
_entity_poly.type
_entity_poly.pdbx_seq_one_letter_code
_entity_poly.pdbx_strand_id
1 'polypeptide(L)'
;MAARPEALPLPRARPSGGAGLAVGVSTAYLSLVVLLPLAALVWATRAHGSWQAVSSPQAVAALKLTLLVSLAVAVVQAVAGTAVAWTLVRDRFPGQSAVNAMIDLPFAMPTI
;
A
#
# COMPACT_ATOMS: atom_id res chain seq x y z
N MET A 1 -39.69 34.11 -14.64
CA MET A 1 -38.58 34.97 -14.23
C MET A 1 -37.53 34.08 -13.57
N ALA A 2 -36.70 33.43 -14.40
CA ALA A 2 -35.76 32.40 -13.98
C ALA A 2 -34.42 33.02 -13.58
N ALA A 3 -34.01 32.85 -12.32
CA ALA A 3 -32.68 33.23 -11.87
C ALA A 3 -31.65 32.29 -12.52
N ARG A 4 -30.73 32.85 -13.30
CA ARG A 4 -29.58 32.10 -13.85
C ARG A 4 -28.54 31.94 -12.74
N PRO A 5 -28.02 30.73 -12.49
CA PRO A 5 -26.91 30.56 -11.57
C PRO A 5 -25.66 31.19 -12.18
N GLU A 6 -25.14 32.22 -11.53
CA GLU A 6 -23.84 32.79 -11.87
C GLU A 6 -22.76 31.76 -11.54
N ALA A 7 -22.02 31.32 -12.57
CA ALA A 7 -20.93 30.38 -12.41
C ALA A 7 -19.81 31.04 -11.58
N LEU A 8 -19.56 30.50 -10.38
CA LEU A 8 -18.46 30.94 -9.53
C LEU A 8 -17.12 30.73 -10.27
N PRO A 9 -16.20 31.71 -10.29
CA PRO A 9 -14.88 31.53 -10.88
C PRO A 9 -14.09 30.47 -10.07
N LEU A 10 -13.80 29.33 -10.67
CA LEU A 10 -12.96 28.29 -10.07
C LEU A 10 -11.52 28.82 -10.01
N PRO A 11 -10.84 28.75 -8.84
CA PRO A 11 -9.43 29.09 -8.75
C PRO A 11 -8.63 28.20 -9.69
N ARG A 12 -8.13 28.76 -10.79
CA ARG A 12 -7.16 28.06 -11.65
C ARG A 12 -5.86 27.96 -10.87
N ALA A 13 -5.59 26.78 -10.30
CA ALA A 13 -4.29 26.46 -9.75
C ALA A 13 -3.25 26.62 -10.86
N ARG A 14 -2.47 27.71 -10.80
CA ARG A 14 -1.34 27.90 -11.70
C ARG A 14 -0.30 26.84 -11.35
N PRO A 15 0.21 26.04 -12.31
CA PRO A 15 1.36 25.21 -12.04
C PRO A 15 2.51 26.15 -11.67
N SER A 16 2.86 26.19 -10.38
CA SER A 16 4.00 26.95 -9.92
C SER A 16 5.25 26.28 -10.49
N GLY A 17 6.19 27.07 -11.02
CA GLY A 17 7.46 26.54 -11.57
C GLY A 17 8.26 25.70 -10.56
N GLY A 18 7.94 25.80 -9.26
CA GLY A 18 8.51 24.98 -8.19
C GLY A 18 7.83 23.63 -7.95
N ALA A 19 6.70 23.32 -8.61
CA ALA A 19 5.98 22.05 -8.40
C ALA A 19 6.85 20.83 -8.78
N GLY A 20 7.61 20.91 -9.87
CA GLY A 20 8.53 19.85 -10.27
C GLY A 20 9.69 19.67 -9.29
N LEU A 21 10.21 20.78 -8.73
CA LEU A 21 11.27 20.74 -7.71
C LEU A 21 10.75 20.16 -6.39
N ALA A 22 9.55 20.55 -5.95
CA ALA A 22 8.92 20.01 -4.75
C ALA A 22 8.71 18.50 -4.87
N VAL A 23 8.15 18.02 -6.00
CA VAL A 23 8.00 16.59 -6.27
C VAL A 23 9.36 15.89 -6.28
N GLY A 24 10.36 16.43 -6.99
CA GLY A 24 11.70 15.85 -7.04
C GLY A 24 12.36 15.72 -5.67
N VAL A 25 12.27 16.76 -4.83
CA VAL A 25 12.81 16.76 -3.47
C VAL A 25 12.05 15.78 -2.59
N SER A 26 10.71 15.77 -2.61
CA SER A 26 9.91 14.83 -1.82
C SER A 26 10.17 13.38 -2.22
N THR A 27 10.23 13.08 -3.52
CA THR A 27 10.54 11.73 -4.01
C THR A 27 11.97 11.32 -3.63
N ALA A 28 12.96 12.21 -3.79
CA ALA A 28 14.34 11.93 -3.41
C ALA A 28 14.47 11.69 -1.89
N TYR A 29 13.82 12.51 -1.08
CA TYR A 29 13.79 12.37 0.37
C TYR A 29 13.16 11.03 0.79
N LEU A 30 11.95 10.71 0.31
CA LEU A 30 11.28 9.44 0.61
C LEU A 30 12.10 8.22 0.14
N SER A 31 12.72 8.34 -1.04
CA SER A 31 13.61 7.31 -1.57
C SER A 31 14.81 7.12 -0.65
N LEU A 32 15.48 8.18 -0.22
CA LEU A 32 16.63 8.08 0.68
C LEU A 32 16.27 7.44 2.01
N VAL A 33 15.12 7.79 2.59
CA VAL A 33 14.61 7.21 3.85
C VAL A 33 14.46 5.68 3.75
N VAL A 34 14.03 5.15 2.60
CA VAL A 34 13.85 3.71 2.40
C VAL A 34 15.13 3.02 1.89
N LEU A 35 15.85 3.63 0.95
CA LEU A 35 17.02 3.02 0.32
C LEU A 35 18.24 2.97 1.24
N LEU A 36 18.46 3.98 2.10
CA LEU A 36 19.58 3.98 3.03
C LEU A 36 19.62 2.73 3.94
N PRO A 37 18.54 2.36 4.66
CA PRO A 37 18.56 1.15 5.50
C PRO A 37 18.70 -0.14 4.69
N LEU A 38 18.10 -0.22 3.50
CA LEU A 38 18.26 -1.38 2.61
C LEU A 38 19.71 -1.51 2.11
N ALA A 39 20.35 -0.41 1.72
CA ALA A 39 21.75 -0.38 1.32
C ALA A 39 22.68 -0.78 2.47
N ALA A 40 22.40 -0.29 3.68
CA ALA A 40 23.14 -0.66 4.88
C ALA A 40 23.02 -2.17 5.19
N LEU A 41 21.82 -2.76 5.04
CA LEU A 41 21.59 -4.19 5.22
C LEU A 41 22.39 -5.04 4.21
N VAL A 42 22.35 -4.66 2.93
CA VAL A 42 23.14 -5.34 1.88
C VAL A 42 24.64 -5.20 2.16
N TRP A 43 25.08 -4.01 2.57
CA TRP A 43 26.48 -3.77 2.93
C TRP A 43 26.93 -4.58 4.15
N ALA A 44 26.06 -4.79 5.14
CA ALA A 44 26.38 -5.58 6.33
C ALA A 44 26.51 -7.07 6.03
N THR A 45 25.70 -7.60 5.11
CA THR A 45 25.63 -9.05 4.82
C THR A 45 26.76 -9.57 3.91
N ARG A 46 27.54 -8.69 3.27
CA ARG A 46 28.66 -9.06 2.39
C ARG A 46 29.80 -9.81 3.07
N ALA A 47 29.99 -9.62 4.39
CA ALA A 47 31.12 -10.18 5.13
C ALA A 47 30.92 -11.64 5.56
N HIS A 48 29.69 -12.18 5.50
CA HIS A 48 29.33 -13.46 6.13
C HIS A 48 28.88 -14.56 5.16
N GLY A 49 29.35 -14.56 3.91
CA GLY A 49 29.10 -15.66 2.98
C GLY A 49 27.60 -15.83 2.68
N SER A 50 27.02 -14.85 1.96
CA SER A 50 25.59 -14.73 1.69
C SER A 50 24.90 -16.00 1.21
N TRP A 51 25.59 -16.83 0.42
CA TRP A 51 24.96 -17.99 -0.20
C TRP A 51 24.74 -19.19 0.71
N GLN A 52 25.62 -19.38 1.70
CA GLN A 52 25.50 -20.47 2.68
C GLN A 52 24.36 -20.21 3.66
N ALA A 53 24.18 -18.95 4.06
CA ALA A 53 23.07 -18.54 4.93
C ALA A 53 21.71 -18.77 4.25
N VAL A 54 21.58 -18.36 2.98
CA VAL A 54 20.33 -18.51 2.21
C VAL A 54 20.04 -19.97 1.85
N SER A 55 21.08 -20.77 1.58
CA SER A 55 20.93 -22.18 1.23
C SER A 55 20.80 -23.09 2.46
N SER A 56 20.81 -22.54 3.67
CA SER A 56 20.63 -23.33 4.88
C SER A 56 19.26 -24.03 4.87
N PRO A 57 19.17 -25.28 5.36
CA PRO A 57 17.90 -26.03 5.35
C PRO A 57 16.76 -25.28 6.03
N GLN A 58 17.06 -24.56 7.10
CA GLN A 58 16.10 -23.75 7.84
C GLN A 58 15.61 -22.54 7.02
N ALA A 59 16.52 -21.80 6.38
CA ALA A 59 16.15 -20.65 5.55
C ALA A 59 15.27 -21.08 4.36
N VAL A 60 15.65 -22.17 3.69
CA VAL A 60 14.86 -22.72 2.56
C VAL A 60 13.49 -23.20 3.03
N ALA A 61 13.40 -23.88 4.17
CA ALA A 61 12.12 -24.31 4.73
C ALA A 61 11.21 -23.12 5.08
N ALA A 62 11.76 -22.08 5.71
CA ALA A 62 11.03 -20.85 6.02
C ALA A 62 10.55 -20.13 4.76
N LEU A 63 11.40 -20.00 3.73
CA LEU A 63 11.03 -19.39 2.45
C LEU A 63 9.91 -20.17 1.75
N LYS A 64 10.01 -21.51 1.71
CA LYS A 64 8.95 -22.36 1.14
C LYS A 64 7.63 -22.21 1.87
N LEU A 65 7.65 -22.23 3.20
CA LEU A 65 6.45 -22.06 4.01
C LEU A 65 5.80 -20.69 3.75
N THR A 66 6.58 -19.61 3.80
CA THR A 66 6.10 -18.25 3.55
C THR A 66 5.50 -18.12 2.16
N LEU A 67 6.17 -18.63 1.12
CA LEU A 67 5.67 -18.57 -0.25
C LEU A 67 4.39 -19.38 -0.43
N LEU A 68 4.32 -20.60 0.11
CA LEU A 68 3.12 -21.44 0.00
C LEU A 68 1.93 -20.84 0.74
N VAL A 69 2.14 -20.38 1.97
CA VAL A 69 1.10 -19.77 2.79
C VAL A 69 0.64 -18.45 2.17
N SER A 70 1.56 -17.57 1.77
CA SER A 70 1.18 -16.30 1.15
C SER A 70 0.44 -16.50 -0.17
N LEU A 71 0.83 -17.48 -1.00
CA LEU A 71 0.11 -17.80 -2.23
C LEU A 71 -1.31 -18.33 -1.93
N ALA A 72 -1.44 -19.26 -0.99
CA ALA A 72 -2.74 -19.79 -0.60
C ALA A 72 -3.65 -18.69 -0.05
N VAL A 73 -3.13 -17.85 0.86
CA VAL A 73 -3.86 -16.70 1.41
C VAL A 73 -4.21 -15.69 0.32
N ALA A 74 -3.31 -15.41 -0.63
CA ALA A 74 -3.59 -14.49 -1.73
C ALA A 74 -4.73 -14.99 -2.62
N VAL A 75 -4.79 -16.29 -2.92
CA VAL A 75 -5.91 -16.88 -3.66
C VAL A 75 -7.22 -16.75 -2.87
N VAL A 76 -7.20 -17.07 -1.58
CA VAL A 76 -8.37 -16.92 -0.71
C VAL A 76 -8.82 -15.46 -0.64
N GLN A 77 -7.89 -14.53 -0.46
CA GLN A 77 -8.16 -13.08 -0.43
C GLN A 77 -8.68 -12.57 -1.77
N ALA A 78 -8.16 -13.06 -2.89
CA ALA A 78 -8.67 -12.69 -4.20
C ALA A 78 -10.13 -13.13 -4.36
N VAL A 79 -10.49 -14.34 -3.97
CA VAL A 79 -11.87 -14.83 -4.08
C VAL A 79 -12.80 -14.15 -3.07
N ALA A 80 -12.46 -14.22 -1.78
CA ALA A 80 -13.30 -13.69 -0.71
C ALA A 80 -13.37 -12.16 -0.73
N GLY A 81 -12.23 -11.50 -0.87
CA GLY A 81 -12.15 -10.04 -0.96
C GLY A 81 -12.89 -9.51 -2.19
N THR A 82 -12.77 -10.17 -3.35
CA THR A 82 -13.54 -9.78 -4.54
C THR A 82 -15.03 -10.02 -4.36
N ALA A 83 -15.44 -11.13 -3.75
CA ALA A 83 -16.85 -11.40 -3.47
C ALA A 83 -17.46 -10.32 -2.56
N VAL A 84 -16.76 -9.94 -1.49
CA VAL A 84 -17.18 -8.86 -0.57
C VAL A 84 -17.20 -7.51 -1.28
N ALA A 85 -16.16 -7.17 -2.05
CA ALA A 85 -16.12 -5.92 -2.80
C ALA A 85 -17.25 -5.84 -3.84
N TRP A 86 -17.56 -6.96 -4.50
CA TRP A 86 -18.63 -7.06 -5.49
C TRP A 86 -20.00 -6.82 -4.89
N THR A 87 -20.31 -7.41 -3.74
CA THR A 87 -21.59 -7.19 -3.06
C THR A 87 -21.71 -5.76 -2.54
N LEU A 88 -20.64 -5.20 -1.96
CA LEU A 88 -20.65 -3.83 -1.45
C LEU A 88 -20.80 -2.76 -2.54
N VAL A 89 -20.24 -2.99 -3.73
CA VAL A 89 -20.36 -2.02 -4.83
C VAL A 89 -21.70 -2.13 -5.57
N ARG A 90 -22.24 -3.35 -5.68
CA ARG A 90 -23.43 -3.64 -6.49
C ARG A 90 -24.73 -3.52 -5.70
N ASP A 91 -24.73 -3.89 -4.44
CA ASP A 91 -25.95 -3.98 -3.62
C ASP A 91 -26.00 -2.89 -2.55
N ARG A 92 -27.22 -2.42 -2.25
CA ARG A 92 -27.52 -1.50 -1.15
C ARG A 92 -28.40 -2.23 -0.14
N PHE A 93 -27.85 -2.57 1.02
CA PHE A 93 -28.55 -3.32 2.07
C PHE A 93 -28.43 -2.64 3.44
N PRO A 94 -29.42 -2.81 4.33
CA PRO A 94 -29.35 -2.27 5.68
C PRO A 94 -28.18 -2.92 6.44
N GLY A 95 -27.30 -2.09 7.02
CA GLY A 95 -26.08 -2.56 7.72
C GLY A 95 -24.77 -2.45 6.93
N GLN A 96 -24.82 -2.06 5.64
CA GLN A 96 -23.63 -1.86 4.80
C GLN A 96 -22.57 -0.96 5.44
N SER A 97 -22.98 0.11 6.13
CA SER A 97 -22.05 1.04 6.81
C SER A 97 -21.26 0.38 7.94
N ALA A 98 -21.83 -0.59 8.66
CA ALA A 98 -21.13 -1.30 9.73
C ALA A 98 -20.07 -2.24 9.15
N VAL A 99 -20.39 -2.92 8.03
CA VAL A 99 -19.45 -3.78 7.31
C VAL A 99 -18.27 -2.96 6.77
N ASN A 100 -18.53 -1.81 6.14
CA ASN A 100 -17.47 -0.91 5.68
C ASN A 100 -16.56 -0.47 6.84
N ALA A 101 -17.15 -0.07 7.97
CA ALA A 101 -16.38 0.32 9.15
C ALA A 101 -15.49 -0.81 9.69
N MET A 102 -15.98 -2.05 9.70
CA MET A 102 -15.18 -3.22 10.13
C MET A 102 -14.00 -3.51 9.20
N ILE A 103 -14.18 -3.30 7.89
CA ILE A 103 -13.13 -3.47 6.88
C ILE A 103 -12.06 -2.37 7.01
N ASP A 104 -12.46 -1.14 7.29
CA ASP A 104 -11.55 0.01 7.39
C ASP A 104 -10.87 0.12 8.77
N LEU A 105 -11.48 -0.47 9.81
CA LEU A 105 -10.99 -0.47 11.19
C LEU A 105 -9.50 -0.82 11.35
N PRO A 106 -8.95 -1.91 10.75
CA PRO A 106 -7.54 -2.24 10.89
C PRO A 106 -6.59 -1.13 10.41
N PHE A 107 -7.00 -0.27 9.48
CA PHE A 107 -6.21 0.87 9.02
C PHE A 107 -6.31 2.08 9.95
N ALA A 108 -7.42 2.18 10.70
CA ALA A 108 -7.61 3.21 11.71
C ALA A 108 -6.92 2.86 13.04
N MET A 109 -6.52 1.60 13.24
CA MET A 109 -5.81 1.17 14.44
C MET A 109 -4.32 1.49 14.34
N PRO A 110 -3.77 2.38 15.19
CA PRO A 110 -2.33 2.57 15.29
C PRO A 110 -1.70 1.28 15.85
N THR A 111 -0.73 0.72 15.12
CA THR A 111 0.05 -0.43 15.57
C THR A 111 1.21 0.08 16.43
N ILE A 112 0.90 0.42 17.69
CA ILE A 112 1.88 0.69 18.75
C ILE A 112 1.54 -0.12 20.00
#